data_AF-A0A5K0YUS9-F1
#
_entry.id   AF-A0A5K0YUS9-F1
#
_cell.length_a   1.000
_cell.length_b   1.000
_cell.length_c   1.000
_cell.angle_alpha   90.00
_cell.angle_beta   90.00
_cell.angle_gamma   90.00
#
_symmetry.space_group_name_H-M   'P 1'
#
loop_
_entity.id
_entity.type
_entity.pdbx_description
1 polymer ?
#
loop_
_entity_poly.entity_id
_entity_poly.type
_entity_poly.pdbx_seq_one_letter_code
_entity_poly.pdbx_strand_id
1 'polypeptide(L)'
;ISNFSFGNQTIDSSLESSRTTDCRRKTKIVCTIGPSTSTREMIWKLAEEGMNVARLNMSHGDHASHKKTIDLVREYNAQSKDNVIAIMLDTK
;
A
#
# COMPACT_ATOMS: atom_id res chain seq x y z
N ILE A 1 -15.98 -10.87 -47.35
CA ILE A 1 -14.60 -11.30 -47.72
C ILE A 1 -13.80 -10.02 -47.89
N SER A 2 -12.54 -10.02 -47.43
CA SER A 2 -11.51 -8.98 -47.55
C SER A 2 -11.70 -7.68 -46.74
N ASN A 3 -11.05 -7.56 -45.58
CA ASN A 3 -9.66 -7.08 -45.55
C ASN A 3 -9.04 -7.22 -44.15
N PHE A 4 -7.82 -7.76 -44.16
CA PHE A 4 -6.90 -7.93 -43.05
C PHE A 4 -6.09 -6.64 -42.91
N SER A 5 -5.87 -6.12 -41.70
CA SER A 5 -4.74 -5.23 -41.44
C SER A 5 -4.32 -5.35 -39.98
N PHE A 6 -3.14 -5.93 -39.80
CA PHE A 6 -2.40 -5.99 -38.54
C PHE A 6 -1.71 -4.65 -38.30
N GLY A 7 -1.78 -4.16 -37.07
CA GLY A 7 -0.80 -3.27 -36.45
C GLY A 7 -0.66 -1.85 -37.02
N ASN A 8 -0.82 -0.86 -36.15
CA ASN A 8 0.29 0.07 -35.92
C ASN A 8 0.08 0.85 -34.63
N GLN A 9 1.14 0.81 -33.82
CA GLN A 9 1.35 1.68 -32.68
C GLN A 9 1.34 3.13 -33.16
N THR A 10 0.44 3.95 -32.61
CA THR A 10 0.66 5.40 -32.55
C THR A 10 1.33 5.69 -31.22
N ILE A 11 2.62 6.02 -31.28
CA ILE A 11 3.37 6.62 -30.18
C ILE A 11 2.87 8.07 -30.10
N ASP A 12 2.02 8.36 -29.11
CA ASP A 12 1.85 9.73 -28.65
C ASP A 12 2.83 9.98 -27.49
N SER A 13 3.88 10.71 -27.82
CA SER A 13 4.87 11.22 -26.90
C SER A 13 4.35 12.52 -26.29
N SER A 14 3.65 12.45 -25.16
CA SER A 14 3.41 13.58 -24.23
C SER A 14 2.93 13.08 -22.85
N LEU A 15 3.85 13.01 -21.89
CA LEU A 15 3.63 13.15 -20.43
C LEU A 15 2.30 12.63 -19.83
N GLU A 16 2.17 11.31 -19.64
CA GLU A 16 1.25 10.74 -18.66
C GLU A 16 2.00 9.80 -17.71
N SER A 17 2.70 10.40 -16.75
CA SER A 17 3.17 9.70 -15.55
C SER A 17 2.06 9.67 -14.50
N SER A 18 1.02 8.89 -14.74
CA SER A 18 0.40 8.16 -13.63
C SER A 18 -0.23 6.91 -14.20
N ARG A 19 0.34 5.77 -13.84
CA ARG A 19 -0.29 4.47 -14.09
C ARG A 19 -1.59 4.45 -13.31
N THR A 20 -2.69 4.83 -13.94
CA THR A 20 -4.02 4.50 -13.45
C THR A 20 -4.17 2.98 -13.57
N THR A 21 -3.62 2.25 -12.61
CA THR A 21 -3.89 0.80 -12.49
C THR A 21 -5.20 0.66 -11.72
N ASP A 22 -6.30 1.11 -12.30
CA ASP A 22 -7.59 0.58 -11.87
C ASP A 22 -7.80 -0.79 -12.50
N CYS A 23 -7.33 -1.79 -11.76
CA CYS A 23 -8.13 -2.98 -11.50
C CYS A 23 -7.51 -3.63 -10.27
N ARG A 24 -8.24 -3.60 -9.14
CA ARG A 24 -7.90 -4.21 -7.85
C ARG A 24 -6.76 -5.23 -7.95
N ARG A 25 -5.55 -4.85 -7.54
CA ARG A 25 -4.44 -5.80 -7.43
C ARG A 25 -4.95 -7.00 -6.63
N LYS A 26 -4.95 -8.18 -7.27
CA LYS A 26 -5.42 -9.42 -6.62
C LYS A 26 -4.51 -9.78 -5.45
N THR A 27 -3.21 -9.48 -5.60
CA THR A 27 -2.20 -9.66 -4.57
C THR A 27 -2.30 -8.56 -3.52
N LYS A 28 -2.47 -8.98 -2.26
CA LYS A 28 -2.43 -8.08 -1.10
C LYS A 28 -0.99 -7.86 -0.65
N ILE A 29 -0.66 -6.63 -0.27
CA ILE A 29 0.68 -6.24 0.19
C ILE A 29 0.69 -6.19 1.71
N VAL A 30 1.60 -6.97 2.30
CA VAL A 30 1.88 -6.98 3.74
C VAL A 30 3.22 -6.29 3.98
N CYS A 31 3.23 -5.23 4.79
CA CYS A 31 4.45 -4.50 5.14
C CYS A 31 4.78 -4.74 6.61
N THR A 32 6.00 -5.18 6.90
CA THR A 32 6.46 -5.33 8.29
C THR A 32 6.87 -3.95 8.81
N ILE A 33 6.21 -3.48 9.87
CA ILE A 33 6.52 -2.20 10.49
C ILE A 33 7.57 -2.42 11.57
N GLY A 34 8.68 -1.72 11.43
CA GLY A 34 9.78 -1.68 12.39
C GLY A 34 10.03 -0.26 12.88
N PRO A 35 11.05 -0.04 13.73
CA PRO A 35 11.36 1.28 14.28
C PRO A 35 11.60 2.32 13.18
N SER A 36 12.27 1.95 12.10
CA SER A 36 12.57 2.83 10.95
C SER A 36 11.33 3.23 10.12
N THR A 37 10.24 2.48 10.21
CA THR A 37 9.00 2.71 9.43
C THR A 37 7.80 3.07 10.33
N SER A 38 8.04 3.34 11.61
CA SER A 38 7.02 3.63 12.62
C SER A 38 6.57 5.11 12.65
N THR A 39 7.09 5.95 11.76
CA THR A 39 6.70 7.36 11.66
C THR A 39 5.38 7.54 10.92
N ARG A 40 4.66 8.61 11.24
CA ARG A 40 3.38 8.97 10.62
C ARG A 40 3.53 9.09 9.11
N GLU A 41 4.52 9.86 8.65
CA GLU A 41 4.72 10.18 7.24
C GLU A 41 4.98 8.92 6.42
N MET A 42 5.72 7.97 6.99
CA MET A 42 6.01 6.70 6.31
C MET A 42 4.78 5.81 6.23
N ILE A 43 3.97 5.72 7.28
CA ILE A 43 2.74 4.92 7.27
C ILE A 43 1.75 5.45 6.22
N TRP A 44 1.58 6.77 6.13
CA TRP A 44 0.73 7.39 5.11
C TRP A 44 1.26 7.11 3.70
N LYS A 45 2.57 7.30 3.49
CA LYS A 45 3.20 6.99 2.20
C LYS A 45 2.99 5.53 1.83
N LEU A 46 3.21 4.59 2.75
CA LEU A 46 2.99 3.16 2.49
C LEU A 46 1.52 2.85 2.17
N ALA A 47 0.59 3.52 2.85
CA ALA A 47 -0.84 3.35 2.59
C ALA A 47 -1.23 3.84 1.19
N GLU A 48 -0.74 5.02 0.78
CA GLU A 48 -0.97 5.60 -0.56
C GLU A 48 -0.32 4.78 -1.68
N GLU A 49 0.84 4.18 -1.42
CA GLU A 49 1.53 3.27 -2.34
C GLU A 49 0.81 1.90 -2.46
N GLY A 50 -0.17 1.61 -1.59
CA GLY A 50 -1.03 0.44 -1.69
C GLY A 50 -0.80 -0.66 -0.65
N MET A 51 -0.24 -0.34 0.52
CA MET A 51 -0.18 -1.25 1.66
C MET A 51 -1.59 -1.70 2.09
N ASN A 52 -1.79 -3.01 2.28
CA ASN A 52 -3.07 -3.54 2.77
C ASN A 52 -3.00 -4.02 4.21
N VAL A 53 -1.84 -4.52 4.66
CA VAL A 53 -1.67 -5.08 6.00
C VAL A 53 -0.37 -4.57 6.62
N ALA A 54 -0.46 -4.01 7.82
CA ALA A 54 0.68 -3.69 8.66
C ALA A 54 0.99 -4.88 9.59
N ARG A 55 2.12 -5.56 9.36
CA ARG A 55 2.63 -6.65 10.20
C ARG A 55 3.49 -6.07 11.32
N LEU A 56 3.11 -6.33 12.56
CA LEU A 56 3.86 -5.96 13.76
C LEU A 56 4.50 -7.23 14.34
N ASN A 57 5.82 -7.34 14.22
CA ASN A 57 6.57 -8.47 14.75
C ASN A 57 6.88 -8.25 16.23
N MET A 58 6.14 -8.94 17.12
CA MET A 58 6.29 -8.82 18.59
C MET A 58 7.55 -9.51 19.11
N SER A 59 8.25 -10.31 18.30
CA SER A 59 9.52 -10.94 18.73
C SER A 59 10.67 -9.95 18.83
N HIS A 60 10.58 -8.82 18.12
CA HIS A 60 11.61 -7.80 18.02
C HIS A 60 10.97 -6.41 18.06
N GLY A 61 10.66 -5.93 19.26
CA GLY A 61 10.13 -4.59 19.45
C GLY A 61 9.63 -4.34 20.88
N ASP A 62 9.44 -3.08 21.21
CA ASP A 62 8.81 -2.66 22.45
C ASP A 62 7.29 -2.49 22.26
N HIS A 63 6.51 -2.83 23.29
CA HIS A 63 5.05 -2.72 23.26
C HIS A 63 4.58 -1.28 23.02
N ALA A 64 5.29 -0.27 23.54
CA ALA A 64 4.90 1.12 23.35
C ALA A 64 5.08 1.55 21.89
N SER A 65 6.13 1.08 21.22
CA SER A 65 6.37 1.36 19.79
C SER A 65 5.28 0.74 18.92
N HIS A 66 4.93 -0.52 19.17
CA HIS A 66 3.84 -1.17 18.43
C HIS A 66 2.49 -0.51 18.67
N LYS A 67 2.20 -0.09 19.91
CA LYS A 67 1.00 0.66 20.24
C LYS A 67 0.91 1.96 19.45
N LYS A 68 2.00 2.73 19.36
CA LYS A 68 2.05 3.96 18.54
C LYS A 68 1.71 3.67 17.08
N THR A 69 2.26 2.61 16.50
CA THR A 69 1.92 2.21 15.12
C THR A 69 0.45 1.85 14.96
N ILE A 70 -0.14 1.12 15.90
CA ILE A 70 -1.57 0.77 15.89
C ILE A 70 -2.42 2.05 15.92
N ASP A 71 -2.08 2.99 16.80
CA ASP A 71 -2.81 4.24 16.96
C ASP A 71 -2.74 5.08 15.65
N LEU A 72 -1.57 5.14 14.99
CA LEU A 72 -1.41 5.81 13.69
C LEU A 72 -2.19 5.14 12.57
N VAL A 73 -2.18 3.80 12.48
CA VAL A 73 -2.95 3.06 11.46
C VAL A 73 -4.46 3.27 11.65
N ARG A 74 -4.92 3.33 12.91
CA ARG A 74 -6.32 3.66 13.23
C ARG A 74 -6.68 5.08 12.84
N GLU A 75 -5.79 6.04 13.10
CA GLU A 75 -5.96 7.44 12.68
C GLU A 75 -6.07 7.56 11.16
N TYR A 76 -5.25 6.81 10.42
CA TYR A 76 -5.33 6.75 8.95
C TYR A 76 -6.66 6.15 8.48
N ASN A 77 -7.05 4.98 9.03
CA ASN A 77 -8.30 4.32 8.66
C ASN A 77 -9.55 5.14 9.00
N ALA A 78 -9.49 6.04 9.98
CA ALA A 78 -10.57 6.95 10.29
C ALA A 78 -10.75 8.05 9.21
N GLN A 79 -9.66 8.41 8.51
CA GLN A 79 -9.65 9.42 7.44
C GLN A 79 -9.91 8.80 6.07
N SER A 80 -9.41 7.60 5.83
CA SER A 80 -9.45 6.91 4.53
C SER A 80 -10.57 5.86 4.47
N LYS A 81 -11.59 6.09 3.64
CA LYS A 81 -12.70 5.14 3.44
C LYS A 81 -12.41 4.08 2.38
N ASP A 82 -11.57 4.41 1.41
CA ASP A 82 -11.34 3.55 0.24
C ASP A 82 -10.18 2.56 0.46
N ASN A 83 -9.21 2.91 1.30
CA ASN A 83 -8.01 2.12 1.58
C ASN A 83 -7.90 1.83 3.08
N VAL A 84 -8.57 0.77 3.53
CA VAL A 84 -8.48 0.30 4.92
C VAL A 84 -7.28 -0.62 5.09
N ILE A 85 -6.42 -0.30 6.06
CA ILE A 85 -5.24 -1.10 6.41
C ILE A 85 -5.59 -2.04 7.55
N ALA A 86 -5.37 -3.34 7.37
CA ALA A 86 -5.48 -4.32 8.44
C ALA A 86 -4.20 -4.36 9.30
N ILE A 87 -4.34 -4.74 10.56
CA ILE A 87 -3.20 -4.90 11.48
C ILE A 87 -3.02 -6.40 11.74
N MET A 88 -1.81 -6.91 11.51
CA MET A 88 -1.42 -8.29 11.77
C MET A 88 -0.39 -8.30 12.90
N LEU A 89 -0.76 -8.92 14.02
CA LEU A 89 0.16 -9.20 15.10
C LEU A 89 0.85 -10.54 14.83
N ASP A 90 2.16 -10.52 14.73
CA ASP A 90 2.98 -11.71 14.57
C ASP A 90 3.70 -11.98 15.90
N THR A 91 3.28 -13.06 16.57
CA THR A 91 3.79 -13.47 17.88
C THR A 91 4.89 -14.53 17.72
N LYS A 92 5.76 -14.64 18.73
CA LYS A 92 6.75 -15.72 18.81
C LYS A 92 6.10 -17.08 19.05
#